data_AF-A0A6C2U9G1-F1
#
_entry.id   AF-A0A6C2U9G1-F1
#
_cell.length_a   1.000
_cell.length_b   1.000
_cell.length_c   1.000
_cell.angle_alpha   90.00
_cell.angle_beta   90.00
_cell.angle_gamma   90.00
#
_symmetry.space_group_name_H-M   'P 1'
#
loop_
_entity.id
_entity.type
_entity.pdbx_description
1 polymer ?
#
loop_
_entity_poly.entity_id
_entity_poly.type
_entity_poly.pdbx_seq_one_letter_code
_entity_poly.pdbx_strand_id
1 'polypeptide(L)'
;MFEAFFVLTSFYEVPQAEAAHTLNLVVSLKGISMQDKGLMRSCLTILQNKKIDLVDAYILALSRQKEIKTVYSYDNDLKKNGLELLKIE
;
A
#
# COMPACT_ATOMS: atom_id res chain seq x y z
N MET A 1 -5.86 -8.02 -5.84
CA MET A 1 -6.07 -6.93 -4.86
C MET A 1 -5.76 -5.58 -5.48
N PHE A 2 -4.57 -5.38 -6.03
CA PHE A 2 -4.21 -4.11 -6.67
C PHE A 2 -5.16 -3.71 -7.79
N GLU A 3 -5.51 -4.64 -8.68
CA GLU A 3 -6.52 -4.40 -9.72
C GLU A 3 -7.88 -3.98 -9.15
N ALA A 4 -8.32 -4.61 -8.06
CA ALA A 4 -9.60 -4.26 -7.44
C ALA A 4 -9.57 -2.83 -6.88
N PHE A 5 -8.48 -2.45 -6.22
CA PHE A 5 -8.29 -1.09 -5.74
C PHE A 5 -8.25 -0.09 -6.90
N PHE A 6 -7.42 -0.36 -7.91
CA PHE A 6 -7.26 0.49 -9.09
C PHE A 6 -8.59 0.70 -9.82
N VAL A 7 -9.34 -0.37 -10.08
CA VAL A 7 -10.65 -0.27 -10.73
C VAL A 7 -11.64 0.55 -9.88
N LEU A 8 -11.67 0.35 -8.56
CA LEU A 8 -12.53 1.14 -7.68
C LEU A 8 -12.16 2.62 -7.70
N THR A 9 -10.88 2.97 -7.62
CA THR A 9 -10.45 4.37 -7.52
C THR A 9 -10.39 5.09 -8.86
N SER A 10 -10.06 4.39 -9.95
CA SER A 10 -9.81 4.99 -11.25
C SER A 10 -11.01 4.93 -12.19
N PHE A 11 -11.74 3.81 -12.20
CA PHE A 11 -12.90 3.65 -13.08
C PHE A 11 -14.21 4.05 -12.38
N TYR A 12 -14.40 3.60 -11.14
CA TYR A 12 -15.59 3.94 -10.36
C TYR A 12 -15.44 5.21 -9.52
N GLU A 13 -14.26 5.84 -9.55
CA GLU A 13 -13.94 7.09 -8.84
C GLU A 13 -14.25 7.05 -7.32
N VAL A 14 -14.24 5.86 -6.73
CA VAL A 14 -14.44 5.68 -5.29
C VAL A 14 -13.29 6.36 -4.54
N PRO A 15 -13.58 7.15 -3.49
CA PRO A 15 -12.53 7.78 -2.69
C PRO A 15 -11.51 6.76 -2.19
N GLN A 16 -10.23 7.08 -2.33
CA GLN A 16 -9.10 6.20 -1.98
C GLN A 16 -9.25 5.54 -0.59
N ALA A 17 -9.60 6.35 0.41
CA ALA A 17 -9.76 5.89 1.78
C ALA A 17 -10.93 4.91 1.94
N GLU A 18 -12.03 5.15 1.23
CA GLU A 18 -13.22 4.28 1.24
C GLU A 18 -12.93 2.96 0.52
N ALA A 19 -12.30 2.99 -0.66
CA ALA A 19 -11.88 1.80 -1.40
C ALA A 19 -10.94 0.95 -0.54
N ALA A 20 -9.95 1.58 0.11
CA ALA A 20 -9.01 0.90 0.99
C ALA A 20 -9.69 0.31 2.24
N HIS A 21 -10.68 0.99 2.81
CA HIS A 21 -11.46 0.50 3.95
C HIS A 21 -12.27 -0.76 3.57
N THR A 22 -13.05 -0.67 2.50
CA THR A 22 -13.90 -1.77 2.01
C THR A 22 -13.07 -3.00 1.66
N LEU A 23 -11.96 -2.81 0.95
CA LEU A 23 -11.06 -3.92 0.60
C LEU A 23 -10.38 -4.53 1.85
N ASN A 24 -10.12 -3.74 2.90
CA ASN A 24 -9.58 -4.27 4.15
C ASN A 24 -10.61 -5.16 4.87
N LEU A 25 -11.90 -4.84 4.80
CA LEU A 25 -12.97 -5.71 5.29
C LEU A 25 -13.01 -7.03 4.53
N VAL A 26 -12.94 -6.97 3.18
CA VAL A 26 -12.90 -8.18 2.32
C VAL A 26 -11.71 -9.07 2.68
N VAL A 27 -10.50 -8.51 2.79
CA VAL A 27 -9.32 -9.28 3.20
C VAL A 27 -9.54 -9.88 4.58
N SER A 28 -10.15 -9.14 5.52
CA SER A 28 -10.35 -9.60 6.90
C SER A 28 -11.33 -10.77 7.03
N LEU A 29 -12.07 -11.13 5.98
CA LEU A 29 -12.96 -12.30 5.98
C LEU A 29 -12.17 -13.59 6.24
N LYS A 30 -12.75 -14.47 7.08
CA LYS A 30 -12.15 -15.75 7.48
C LYS A 30 -11.94 -16.70 6.29
N GLY A 31 -12.84 -16.67 5.31
CA GLY A 31 -12.77 -17.51 4.11
C GLY A 31 -11.73 -17.08 3.07
N ILE A 32 -11.13 -15.89 3.22
CA ILE A 32 -10.10 -15.39 2.29
C ILE A 32 -8.72 -15.87 2.74
N SER A 33 -8.17 -16.81 1.97
CA SER A 33 -6.79 -17.27 2.06
C SER A 33 -5.89 -16.43 1.16
N MET A 34 -4.80 -15.90 1.73
CA MET A 34 -3.83 -15.06 1.05
C MET A 34 -2.48 -15.20 1.76
N GLN A 35 -1.38 -15.35 0.99
CA GLN A 35 -0.04 -15.55 1.53
C GLN A 35 0.40 -14.42 2.47
N ASP A 36 0.38 -13.18 1.99
CA ASP A 36 0.84 -12.01 2.75
C ASP A 36 -0.32 -11.14 3.26
N LYS A 37 -1.30 -11.79 3.90
CA LYS A 37 -2.51 -11.13 4.41
C LYS A 37 -2.19 -9.95 5.34
N GLY A 38 -1.19 -10.09 6.21
CA GLY A 38 -0.76 -9.03 7.12
C GLY A 38 -0.18 -7.81 6.39
N LEU A 39 0.67 -8.04 5.40
CA LEU A 39 1.25 -6.99 4.54
C LEU A 39 0.16 -6.22 3.81
N MET A 40 -0.79 -6.94 3.22
CA MET A 40 -1.87 -6.32 2.46
C MET A 40 -2.76 -5.45 3.34
N ARG A 41 -3.08 -5.91 4.55
CA ARG A 41 -3.83 -5.09 5.52
C ARG A 41 -3.04 -3.85 5.93
N SER A 42 -1.74 -3.97 6.16
CA SER A 42 -0.89 -2.82 6.47
C SER A 42 -0.89 -1.79 5.34
N CYS A 43 -0.73 -2.23 4.08
CA CYS A 43 -0.82 -1.38 2.89
C CYS A 43 -2.17 -0.65 2.81
N LEU A 44 -3.29 -1.38 2.95
CA LEU A 44 -4.63 -0.78 2.93
C LEU A 44 -4.86 0.20 4.08
N THR A 45 -4.32 -0.07 5.27
CA THR A 45 -4.37 0.89 6.39
C THR A 45 -3.59 2.16 6.07
N ILE A 46 -2.45 2.09 5.36
CA ILE A 46 -1.74 3.28 4.92
C ILE A 46 -2.61 4.08 3.94
N LEU A 47 -3.22 3.42 2.94
CA LEU A 47 -4.09 4.05 1.94
C LEU A 47 -5.38 4.64 2.54
N GLN A 48 -5.86 4.14 3.68
CA GLN A 48 -6.98 4.73 4.41
C GLN A 48 -6.62 6.06 5.06
N ASN A 49 -5.40 6.19 5.56
CA ASN A 49 -4.99 7.32 6.41
C ASN A 49 -4.10 8.35 5.69
N LYS A 50 -3.56 8.01 4.52
CA LYS A 50 -2.68 8.87 3.73
C LYS A 50 -3.04 8.79 2.25
N LYS A 51 -3.08 9.94 1.59
CA LYS A 51 -3.21 10.04 0.13
C LYS A 51 -1.85 9.82 -0.51
N ILE A 52 -1.58 8.59 -0.94
CA ILE A 52 -0.34 8.17 -1.59
C ILE A 52 -0.67 7.10 -2.64
N ASP A 53 0.25 6.87 -3.56
CA ASP A 53 0.09 5.82 -4.57
C ASP A 53 0.02 4.43 -3.93
N LEU A 54 -0.69 3.51 -4.59
CA LEU A 54 -0.84 2.12 -4.16
C LEU A 54 0.51 1.40 -4.06
N VAL A 55 1.41 1.62 -5.01
CA VAL A 55 2.74 0.99 -5.05
C VAL A 55 3.60 1.55 -3.91
N ASP A 56 3.57 2.86 -3.70
CA ASP A 56 4.28 3.50 -2.57
C ASP A 56 3.79 2.97 -1.23
N ALA A 57 2.47 2.86 -1.05
CA ALA A 57 1.88 2.30 0.16
C ALA A 57 2.34 0.85 0.42
N TYR A 58 2.44 0.05 -0.64
CA TYR A 58 2.92 -1.31 -0.55
C TYR A 58 4.40 -1.36 -0.18
N ILE A 59 5.25 -0.56 -0.83
CA ILE A 59 6.69 -0.47 -0.51
C ILE A 59 6.88 -0.06 0.95
N LEU A 60 6.14 0.95 1.42
CA LEU A 60 6.19 1.39 2.82
C LEU A 60 5.76 0.29 3.80
N ALA A 61 4.68 -0.44 3.48
CA ALA A 61 4.21 -1.55 4.30
C ALA A 61 5.24 -2.69 4.35
N LEU A 62 5.84 -3.03 3.21
CA LEU A 62 6.84 -4.08 3.09
C LEU A 62 8.13 -3.70 3.85
N SER A 63 8.61 -2.49 3.64
CA SER A 63 9.75 -1.92 4.35
C SER A 63 9.55 -1.96 5.87
N ARG A 64 8.35 -1.61 6.36
CA ARG A 64 8.00 -1.73 7.80
C ARG A 64 8.00 -3.18 8.27
N GLN A 65 7.42 -4.10 7.51
CA GLN A 65 7.37 -5.52 7.89
C GLN A 65 8.76 -6.17 7.91
N LYS A 66 9.66 -5.71 7.04
CA LYS A 66 11.04 -6.24 6.93
C LYS A 66 12.06 -5.44 7.76
N GLU A 67 11.62 -4.39 8.46
CA GLU A 67 12.49 -3.47 9.21
C GLU A 67 13.57 -2.80 8.35
N ILE A 68 13.29 -2.62 7.05
CA ILE A 68 14.16 -1.97 6.08
C ILE A 68 13.77 -0.50 5.99
N LYS A 69 14.74 0.40 6.18
CA LYS A 69 14.51 1.85 6.07
C LYS A 69 14.98 2.45 4.75
N THR A 70 15.82 1.73 4.02
CA THR A 70 16.48 2.20 2.80
C THR A 70 15.89 1.52 1.56
N VAL A 71 15.72 2.28 0.48
CA VAL A 71 15.26 1.77 -0.80
C VAL A 71 16.06 2.37 -1.94
N TYR A 72 16.36 1.54 -2.94
CA TYR A 72 16.90 2.02 -4.21
C TYR A 72 15.73 2.50 -5.07
N SER A 73 15.59 3.81 -5.23
CA SER A 73 14.57 4.40 -6.09
C SER A 73 14.98 5.80 -6.52
N TYR A 74 14.56 6.20 -7.72
CA TYR A 74 14.62 7.59 -8.17
C TYR A 74 13.42 8.42 -7.69
N ASP A 75 12.41 7.75 -7.13
CA ASP A 75 11.18 8.40 -6.68
C ASP A 75 11.35 9.04 -5.30
N ASN A 76 11.28 10.37 -5.29
CA ASN A 76 11.38 11.17 -4.07
C ASN A 76 10.12 11.10 -3.18
N ASP A 77 8.99 10.58 -3.67
CA ASP A 77 7.78 10.44 -2.87
C ASP A 77 7.94 9.36 -1.79
N LEU A 78 8.72 8.30 -2.07
CA LEU A 78 9.13 7.32 -1.05
C LEU A 78 9.93 7.98 0.08
N LYS A 79 10.80 8.95 -0.27
CA LYS A 79 11.57 9.72 0.72
C LYS A 79 10.66 10.57 1.61
N LYS A 80 9.71 11.28 1.01
CA LYS A 80 8.72 12.10 1.73
C LYS A 80 7.87 11.26 2.70
N ASN A 81 7.67 9.99 2.39
CA ASN A 81 6.87 9.08 3.21
C ASN A 81 7.66 8.31 4.29
N GLY A 82 8.95 8.59 4.44
CA GLY A 82 9.77 8.12 5.56
C GLY A 82 10.80 7.03 5.23
N LEU A 83 11.09 6.79 3.95
CA LEU A 83 12.19 5.93 3.52
C LEU A 83 13.44 6.74 3.16
N GLU A 84 14.59 6.11 3.23
CA GLU A 84 15.87 6.68 2.81
C GLU A 84 16.21 6.19 1.41
N LEU A 85 16.48 7.11 0.48
CA LEU A 85 16.87 6.74 -0.88
C LEU A 85 18.36 6.45 -0.97
N LEU A 86 18.68 5.27 -1.48
CA LEU A 86 20.02 4.92 -1.90
C LEU A 86 20.22 5.31 -3.36
N LYS A 87 21.42 5.80 -3.68
CA LYS A 87 21.78 6.12 -5.07
C LYS A 87 21.86 4.83 -5.88
N ILE A 88 21.29 4.89 -7.07
CA ILE A 88 21.42 3.86 -8.10
C ILE A 88 22.56 4.34 -9.00
N GLU A 89 23.67 3.60 -9.01
CA GLU A 89 24.88 3.88 -9.82
C GLU A 89 24.67 3.52 -11.30
#